data_AF-A0A849BWQ7-F1
#
_entry.id   AF-A0A849BWQ7-F1
#
_cell.length_a   1.000
_cell.length_b   1.000
_cell.length_c   1.000
_cell.angle_alpha   90.00
_cell.angle_beta   90.00
_cell.angle_gamma   90.00
#
_symmetry.space_group_name_H-M   'P 1'
#
loop_
_entity.id
_entity.type
_entity.pdbx_description
1 polymer ?
#
loop_
_entity_poly.entity_id
_entity_poly.type
_entity_poly.pdbx_seq_one_letter_code
_entity_poly.pdbx_strand_id
1 'polypeptide(L)'
;MLSAKRLAASAIVATATATAVLAGGGMAQADVPVWQANCHVYNIFNTGGMANCELPTWHQVKLTCVAWPVPFTYWKYGPIQHGQNQSWASCDSLGAMVHIEVIQA
;
A
#
# COMPACT_ATOMS: atom_id res chain seq x y z
N MET A 1 -21.47 12.01 -37.69
CA MET A 1 -20.14 11.65 -38.24
C MET A 1 -19.13 11.61 -37.09
N LEU A 2 -18.74 10.41 -36.64
CA LEU A 2 -17.70 10.26 -35.62
C LEU A 2 -16.35 10.59 -36.27
N SER A 3 -15.79 11.75 -35.92
CA SER A 3 -14.51 12.22 -36.45
C SER A 3 -13.41 11.22 -36.12
N ALA A 4 -12.61 10.84 -37.12
CA ALA A 4 -11.46 9.93 -36.96
C ALA A 4 -10.49 10.37 -35.85
N LYS A 5 -10.43 11.68 -35.54
CA LYS A 5 -9.68 12.23 -34.41
C LYS A 5 -10.18 11.72 -33.05
N ARG A 6 -11.49 11.53 -32.87
CA ARG A 6 -12.06 11.03 -31.62
C ARG A 6 -11.78 9.54 -31.41
N LEU A 7 -11.74 8.75 -32.49
CA LEU A 7 -11.37 7.33 -32.45
C LEU A 7 -9.88 7.14 -32.12
N ALA A 8 -8.99 7.94 -32.73
CA ALA A 8 -7.57 7.89 -32.41
C ALA A 8 -7.29 8.30 -30.95
N ALA A 9 -7.96 9.34 -30.45
CA ALA A 9 -7.80 9.78 -29.06
C ALA A 9 -8.26 8.71 -28.05
N SER A 10 -9.39 8.04 -28.32
CA SER A 10 -9.90 6.98 -27.43
C SER A 10 -9.04 5.72 -27.47
N ALA A 11 -8.47 5.38 -28.64
CA ALA A 11 -7.51 4.28 -28.75
C ALA A 11 -6.25 4.52 -27.91
N ILE A 12 -5.68 5.73 -27.95
CA ILE A 12 -4.48 6.08 -27.18
C ILE A 12 -4.74 6.02 -25.67
N VAL A 13 -5.89 6.54 -25.23
CA VAL A 13 -6.26 6.50 -23.79
C VAL A 13 -6.45 5.06 -23.34
N ALA A 14 -7.09 4.21 -24.15
CA ALA A 14 -7.32 2.80 -23.83
C ALA A 14 -6.02 1.97 -23.78
N THR A 15 -5.07 2.21 -24.69
CA THR A 15 -3.76 1.55 -24.61
C THR A 15 -2.95 2.04 -23.43
N ALA A 16 -2.96 3.34 -23.13
CA ALA A 16 -2.24 3.89 -21.99
C ALA A 16 -2.75 3.33 -20.66
N THR A 17 -4.07 3.25 -20.46
CA THR A 17 -4.66 2.66 -19.25
C THR A 17 -4.38 1.16 -19.16
N ALA A 18 -4.45 0.41 -20.26
CA ALA A 18 -4.10 -1.00 -20.28
C ALA A 18 -2.63 -1.24 -19.90
N THR A 19 -1.70 -0.45 -20.43
CA THR A 19 -0.28 -0.56 -20.08
C THR A 19 0.02 -0.20 -18.62
N ALA A 20 -0.69 0.78 -18.05
CA ALA A 20 -0.53 1.15 -16.64
C ALA A 20 -1.00 0.03 -15.70
N VAL A 21 -2.06 -0.69 -16.06
CA VAL A 21 -2.56 -1.84 -15.28
C VAL A 21 -1.58 -3.03 -15.37
N LEU A 22 -1.06 -3.33 -16.56
CA LEU A 22 -0.12 -4.43 -16.76
C LEU A 22 1.23 -4.23 -16.05
N ALA A 23 1.74 -2.99 -16.02
CA ALA A 23 2.98 -2.68 -15.31
C ALA A 23 2.85 -2.71 -13.77
N GLY A 24 1.62 -2.66 -13.24
CA GLY A 24 1.35 -2.71 -11.79
C GLY A 24 1.19 -4.13 -11.21
N GLY A 25 1.17 -5.18 -12.05
CA GLY A 25 0.79 -6.55 -11.62
C GLY A 25 1.92 -7.44 -11.11
N GLY A 26 3.17 -6.97 -11.09
CA GLY A 26 4.32 -7.78 -10.67
C GLY A 26 4.48 -7.83 -9.16
N MET A 27 3.72 -8.67 -8.46
CA MET A 27 4.04 -9.03 -7.08
C MET A 27 5.21 -10.02 -7.11
N ALA A 28 6.43 -9.51 -6.93
CA ALA A 28 7.58 -10.35 -6.66
C ALA A 28 7.33 -11.08 -5.33
N GLN A 29 7.10 -12.40 -5.37
CA GLN A 29 7.10 -13.24 -4.18
C GLN A 29 8.54 -13.33 -3.67
N ALA A 30 8.95 -12.34 -2.87
CA ALA A 30 10.14 -12.45 -2.04
C ALA A 30 9.86 -13.46 -0.92
N ASP A 31 10.87 -14.23 -0.52
CA ASP A 31 10.81 -15.08 0.68
C ASP A 31 10.32 -14.24 1.85
N VAL A 32 9.08 -14.47 2.27
CA VAL A 32 8.46 -13.73 3.38
C VAL A 32 9.10 -14.26 4.66
N PRO A 33 9.80 -13.41 5.44
CA PRO A 33 10.37 -13.83 6.70
C PRO A 33 9.28 -14.43 7.61
N VAL A 34 9.62 -15.46 8.38
CA VAL A 34 8.67 -16.20 9.22
C VAL A 34 7.89 -15.28 10.17
N TRP A 35 8.52 -14.22 10.68
CA TRP A 35 7.83 -13.22 11.50
C TRP A 35 6.75 -12.47 10.72
N GLN A 36 7.01 -12.12 9.45
CA GLN A 36 6.07 -11.43 8.57
C GLN A 36 4.91 -12.35 8.17
N ALA A 37 5.15 -13.66 8.06
CA ALA A 37 4.11 -14.67 7.83
C ALA A 37 3.10 -14.77 8.99
N ASN A 38 3.52 -14.43 10.22
CA ASN A 38 2.66 -14.41 11.40
C ASN A 38 1.96 -13.07 11.63
N CYS A 39 2.11 -12.11 10.70
CA CYS A 39 1.55 -10.76 10.82
C CYS A 39 0.50 -10.48 9.74
N HIS A 40 -0.65 -9.99 10.16
CA HIS A 40 -1.73 -9.58 9.27
C HIS A 40 -1.82 -8.07 9.18
N VAL A 41 -1.96 -7.56 7.96
CA VAL A 41 -2.18 -6.14 7.69
C VAL A 41 -3.66 -5.86 7.41
N TYR A 42 -4.14 -4.74 7.94
CA TYR A 42 -5.52 -4.27 7.79
C TYR A 42 -5.51 -2.87 7.20
N ASN A 43 -6.23 -2.70 6.10
CA ASN A 43 -6.51 -1.39 5.51
C ASN A 43 -7.67 -0.73 6.27
N ILE A 44 -7.44 0.50 6.74
CA ILE A 44 -8.43 1.32 7.42
C ILE A 44 -8.80 2.45 6.47
N PHE A 45 -9.98 2.32 5.83
CA PHE A 45 -10.61 3.34 4.98
C PHE A 45 -9.71 4.00 3.92
N ASN A 46 -8.69 3.29 3.45
CA ASN A 46 -7.69 3.83 2.53
C ASN A 46 -6.97 5.09 3.04
N THR A 47 -6.94 5.28 4.37
CA THR A 47 -6.25 6.37 5.09
C THR A 47 -5.17 5.85 6.02
N GLY A 48 -5.31 4.64 6.54
CA GLY A 48 -4.35 4.11 7.50
C GLY A 48 -4.24 2.61 7.42
N GLY A 49 -3.20 2.10 8.06
CA GLY A 49 -2.93 0.68 8.10
C GLY A 49 -2.56 0.25 9.50
N MET A 50 -3.02 -0.94 9.84
CA MET A 50 -2.70 -1.62 11.09
C MET A 50 -2.07 -2.97 10.78
N ALA A 51 -1.08 -3.35 11.57
CA ALA A 51 -0.50 -4.69 11.58
C ALA A 51 -0.81 -5.34 12.93
N ASN A 52 -1.15 -6.63 12.90
CA ASN A 52 -1.30 -7.46 14.09
C ASN A 52 -0.59 -8.80 13.88
N CYS A 53 0.30 -9.17 14.80
CA CYS A 53 1.07 -10.40 14.75
C CYS A 53 0.60 -11.40 15.81
N GLU A 54 0.48 -12.67 15.44
CA GLU A 54 0.05 -13.75 16.35
C GLU A 54 1.04 -13.97 17.50
N LEU A 55 2.34 -13.75 17.24
CA LEU A 55 3.39 -13.84 18.24
C LEU A 55 3.94 -12.45 18.61
N PRO A 56 4.38 -12.25 19.87
CA PRO A 56 5.06 -11.02 20.27
C PRO A 56 6.33 -10.79 19.45
N THR A 57 6.34 -9.71 18.67
CA THR A 57 7.47 -9.33 17.83
C THR A 57 7.45 -7.85 17.57
N TRP A 58 8.56 -7.18 17.88
CA TRP A 58 8.73 -5.77 17.52
C TRP A 58 8.73 -5.62 16.01
N HIS A 59 7.71 -4.95 15.50
CA HIS A 59 7.54 -4.66 14.09
C HIS A 59 7.01 -3.24 13.93
N GLN A 60 7.19 -2.67 12.75
CA GLN A 60 6.57 -1.42 12.35
C GLN A 60 5.61 -1.70 11.20
N VAL A 61 4.50 -0.98 11.17
CA VAL A 61 3.72 -0.89 9.94
C VAL A 61 4.32 0.22 9.08
N LYS A 62 4.56 -0.06 7.80
CA LYS A 62 5.01 0.90 6.80
C LYS A 62 3.88 1.14 5.81
N LEU A 63 3.46 2.39 5.70
CA LEU A 63 2.45 2.85 4.77
C LEU A 63 3.14 3.62 3.66
N THR A 64 2.83 3.26 2.42
CA THR A 64 3.09 4.14 1.29
C THR A 64 1.84 4.98 1.06
N CYS A 65 2.03 6.29 1.13
CA CYS A 65 0.98 7.28 0.99
C CYS A 65 1.32 8.18 -0.20
N VAL A 66 0.31 8.62 -0.93
CA VAL A 66 0.42 9.57 -2.04
C VAL A 66 -0.35 10.82 -1.63
N ALA A 67 0.37 11.88 -1.27
CA ALA A 67 -0.13 13.23 -1.50
C ALA A 67 0.58 13.75 -2.75
N TRP A 68 -0.21 14.07 -3.77
CA TRP A 68 0.30 14.59 -5.04
C TRP A 68 1.36 15.68 -4.80
N PRO A 69 2.53 15.66 -5.49
CA PRO A 69 2.91 14.78 -6.59
C PRO A 69 3.88 13.63 -6.21
N VAL A 70 4.22 13.44 -4.93
CA VAL A 70 5.30 12.51 -4.52
C VAL A 70 4.80 11.49 -3.49
N PRO A 71 5.01 10.18 -3.72
CA PRO A 71 4.75 9.20 -2.68
C PRO A 71 5.72 9.40 -1.51
N PHE A 72 5.19 9.45 -0.30
CA PHE A 72 5.97 9.41 0.93
C PHE A 72 5.63 8.14 1.70
N THR A 73 6.55 7.78 2.59
CA THR A 73 6.41 6.58 3.39
C THR A 73 6.33 6.98 4.85
N TYR A 74 5.31 6.50 5.56
CA TYR A 74 5.24 6.58 7.02
C TYR A 74 5.48 5.21 7.62
N TRP A 75 6.29 5.14 8.67
CA TRP A 75 6.44 3.91 9.45
C TRP A 75 6.36 4.23 10.93
N LYS A 76 5.71 3.35 11.69
CA LYS A 76 5.55 3.54 13.12
C LYS A 76 5.43 2.20 13.84
N TYR A 77 6.04 2.14 15.02
CA TYR A 77 5.72 1.12 16.02
C TYR A 77 4.35 1.40 16.63
N GLY A 78 3.66 0.33 17.02
CA GLY A 78 2.53 0.48 17.93
C GLY A 78 2.95 0.98 19.31
N PRO A 79 1.99 1.48 20.09
CA PRO A 79 2.25 1.87 21.47
C PRO A 79 2.55 0.66 22.32
N ILE A 80 3.52 0.80 23.24
CA ILE A 80 3.93 -0.23 24.19
C ILE A 80 2.75 -0.82 24.98
N GLN A 81 1.71 -0.03 25.23
CA GLN A 81 0.51 -0.45 25.97
C GLN A 81 -0.31 -1.53 25.26
N HIS A 82 -0.19 -1.63 23.93
CA HIS A 82 -0.86 -2.67 23.13
C HIS A 82 0.06 -3.89 22.87
N GLY A 83 1.15 -3.98 23.63
CA GLY A 83 2.16 -5.02 23.49
C GLY A 83 3.01 -4.86 22.24
N GLN A 84 3.76 -5.91 21.93
CA GLN A 84 4.62 -5.97 20.74
C GLN A 84 3.82 -6.41 19.50
N ASN A 85 2.57 -6.82 19.68
CA ASN A 85 1.81 -7.52 18.65
C ASN A 85 1.06 -6.59 17.71
N GLN A 86 0.87 -5.32 18.04
CA GLN A 86 0.15 -4.37 17.19
C GLN A 86 1.00 -3.18 16.79
N SER A 87 0.82 -2.71 15.56
CA SER A 87 1.33 -1.43 15.06
C SER A 87 0.30 -0.75 14.17
N TRP A 88 0.25 0.59 14.18
CA TRP A 88 -0.61 1.34 13.28
C TRP A 88 -0.01 2.69 12.87
N ALA A 89 -0.38 3.15 11.69
CA ALA A 89 -0.06 4.46 11.17
C ALA A 89 -1.22 4.96 10.29
N SER A 90 -1.16 6.24 9.90
CA SER A 90 -2.12 6.87 9.00
C SER A 90 -1.42 7.83 8.05
N CYS A 91 -1.92 7.91 6.83
CA CYS A 91 -1.69 8.99 5.89
C CYS A 91 -2.56 10.21 6.24
N ASP A 92 -2.17 11.39 5.77
CA ASP A 92 -2.84 12.66 6.12
C ASP A 92 -4.21 12.85 5.43
N SER A 93 -4.59 12.02 4.46
CA SER A 93 -5.76 12.26 3.62
C SER A 93 -6.49 10.97 3.21
N LEU A 94 -7.79 11.10 2.99
CA LEU A 94 -8.66 10.02 2.50
C LEU A 94 -8.24 9.55 1.11
N GLY A 95 -8.03 8.24 0.95
CA GLY A 95 -7.59 7.65 -0.31
C GLY A 95 -6.12 7.87 -0.64
N ALA A 96 -5.35 8.48 0.26
CA ALA A 96 -3.92 8.69 0.04
C ALA A 96 -3.11 7.41 0.24
N MET A 97 -3.61 6.42 0.98
CA MET A 97 -2.87 5.19 1.19
C MET A 97 -2.90 4.30 -0.06
N VAL A 98 -1.73 3.87 -0.51
CA VAL A 98 -1.58 3.01 -1.70
C VAL A 98 -0.99 1.64 -1.37
N HIS A 99 -0.24 1.52 -0.28
CA HIS A 99 0.36 0.26 0.13
C HIS A 99 0.54 0.19 1.65
N ILE A 100 0.47 -1.03 2.18
CA ILE A 100 0.68 -1.36 3.58
C ILE A 100 1.57 -2.58 3.61
N GLU A 101 2.66 -2.50 4.37
CA GLU A 101 3.55 -3.62 4.64
C GLU A 101 3.98 -3.62 6.11
N VAL A 102 4.43 -4.78 6.57
CA VAL A 102 5.06 -4.90 7.88
C VAL A 102 6.56 -4.95 7.67
N ILE A 103 7.31 -4.16 8.43
CA ILE A 103 8.77 -4.17 8.43
C ILE A 103 9.28 -4.47 9.84
N GLN A 104 10.43 -5.12 9.91
CA GLN A 104 11.17 -5.26 11.16
C GLN A 104 12.25 -4.18 11.18
N ALA A 105 12.50 -3.57 12.35
CA ALA A 105 13.58 -2.62 12.52
C ALA A 105 14.91 -3.31 12.88
#